data_AF-A0A7C5JQU3-F1
#
_entry.id   AF-A0A7C5JQU3-F1
#
_cell.length_a   1.000
_cell.length_b   1.000
_cell.length_c   1.000
_cell.angle_alpha   90.00
_cell.angle_beta   90.00
_cell.angle_gamma   90.00
#
_symmetry.space_group_name_H-M   'P 1'
#
loop_
_entity.id
_entity.type
_entity.pdbx_description
1 polymer ?
#
loop_
_entity_poly.entity_id
_entity_poly.type
_entity_poly.pdbx_seq_one_letter_code
_entity_poly.pdbx_strand_id
1 'polypeptide(L)'
;MMKFEEKMAGNSRNRIILATVLIAAFAVMPVFLFYGCADRNVYKGKFISTRVPKMPIDEFQHEGWTILAFADTVSKEFIKYYFYLYKDSKKLREIRLEEGSDAKFYLKEVGGSSGKVFSVFAAPPMYEAVKESLKTGLLLERTPGQK
;
A
#
# COMPACT_ATOMS: atom_id res chain seq x y z
N MET A 1 11.25 33.32 59.69
CA MET A 1 12.38 33.01 58.80
C MET A 1 12.14 31.59 58.25
N MET A 2 11.29 31.44 57.24
CA MET A 2 10.87 30.12 56.72
C MET A 2 10.28 30.16 55.29
N LYS A 3 10.48 31.27 54.54
CA LYS A 3 9.84 31.50 53.23
C LYS A 3 10.79 31.43 52.02
N PHE A 4 12.10 31.26 52.23
CA PHE A 4 13.09 31.29 51.14
C PHE A 4 13.53 29.92 50.64
N GLU A 5 13.45 28.86 51.45
CA GLU A 5 13.88 27.51 51.03
C GLU A 5 12.85 26.83 50.11
N GLU A 6 11.56 27.11 50.28
CA GLU A 6 10.49 26.49 49.50
C GLU A 6 10.51 26.93 48.01
N LYS A 7 11.00 28.15 47.74
CA LYS A 7 11.01 28.73 46.39
C LYS A 7 12.14 28.21 45.50
N MET A 8 13.23 27.71 46.09
CA MET A 8 14.37 27.15 45.35
C MET A 8 14.14 25.69 44.92
N ALA A 9 13.35 24.93 45.69
CA ALA A 9 13.02 23.54 45.40
C ALA A 9 12.00 23.37 44.26
N GLY A 10 11.06 24.31 44.11
CA GLY A 10 10.08 24.30 43.02
C GLY A 10 10.70 24.54 41.63
N ASN A 11 11.75 25.37 41.57
CA ASN A 11 12.42 25.69 40.31
C ASN A 11 13.34 24.54 39.82
N SER A 12 13.93 23.76 40.74
CA SER A 12 14.74 22.60 40.35
C SER A 12 13.89 21.41 39.90
N ARG A 13 12.79 21.11 40.61
CA ARG A 13 11.85 20.04 40.24
C ARG A 13 11.21 20.30 38.87
N ASN A 14 10.78 21.53 38.58
CA ASN A 14 10.20 21.87 37.28
C ASN A 14 11.21 21.77 36.13
N ARG A 15 12.50 22.08 36.38
CA ARG A 15 13.58 21.91 35.39
C ARG A 15 13.92 20.45 35.15
N ILE A 16 13.90 19.62 36.19
CA ILE A 16 14.11 18.18 36.07
C ILE A 16 12.96 17.55 35.28
N ILE A 17 11.71 17.87 35.59
CA ILE A 17 10.53 17.37 34.87
C ILE A 17 10.59 17.78 33.39
N LEU A 18 10.92 19.04 33.09
CA LEU A 18 11.05 19.53 31.72
C LEU A 18 12.19 18.81 30.98
N ALA A 19 13.32 18.57 31.63
CA ALA A 19 14.44 17.82 31.06
C ALA A 19 14.07 16.35 30.80
N THR A 20 13.34 15.70 31.71
CA THR A 20 12.88 14.32 31.54
C THR A 20 11.87 14.19 30.40
N VAL A 21 10.95 15.15 30.24
CA VAL A 21 9.99 15.18 29.12
C VAL A 21 10.70 15.40 27.78
N LEU A 22 11.72 16.27 27.73
CA LEU A 22 12.52 16.50 26.52
C LEU A 22 13.34 15.28 26.11
N ILE A 23 13.95 14.57 27.07
CA ILE A 23 14.70 13.33 26.81
C ILE A 23 13.77 12.22 26.35
N ALA A 24 12.58 12.09 26.96
CA ALA A 24 11.57 11.14 26.50
C ALA A 24 11.12 11.47 25.07
N ALA A 25 10.84 12.74 24.74
CA ALA A 25 10.47 13.15 23.39
C ALA A 25 11.56 12.89 22.34
N PHE A 26 12.84 13.05 22.70
CA PHE A 26 13.97 12.75 21.81
C PHE A 26 14.23 11.24 21.65
N ALA A 27 13.96 10.43 22.68
CA ALA A 27 14.19 8.99 22.67
C ALA A 27 13.16 8.21 21.82
N VAL A 28 11.96 8.78 21.55
CA VAL A 28 10.95 8.16 20.67
C VAL A 28 11.08 8.55 19.20
N MET A 29 11.82 9.62 18.87
CA MET A 29 11.99 10.06 17.47
C MET A 29 12.88 9.15 16.58
N PRO A 30 13.93 8.45 17.06
CA PRO A 30 14.78 7.68 16.14
C PRO A 30 14.12 6.38 15.66
N VAL A 31 13.12 5.85 16.37
CA VAL A 31 12.46 4.58 15.98
C VAL A 31 11.64 4.71 14.69
N PHE A 32 11.15 5.91 14.37
CA PHE A 32 10.39 6.14 13.13
C PHE A 32 11.27 6.40 11.89
N LEU A 33 12.58 6.62 12.06
CA LEU A 33 13.48 6.93 10.94
C LEU A 33 14.15 5.68 10.32
N PHE A 34 14.12 4.52 10.99
CA PHE A 34 14.75 3.29 10.49
C PHE A 34 13.87 2.42 9.59
N TYR A 35 12.58 2.74 9.40
CA TYR A 35 11.76 2.10 8.35
C TYR A 35 12.00 2.73 6.95
N GLY A 36 12.94 3.66 6.84
CA GLY A 36 13.13 4.52 5.68
C GLY A 36 14.29 4.15 4.74
N CYS A 37 14.82 2.93 4.72
CA CYS A 37 15.87 2.54 3.76
C CYS A 37 15.73 1.07 3.32
N ALA A 38 14.55 0.66 2.85
CA ALA A 38 14.47 -0.52 1.98
C ALA A 38 14.63 -0.02 0.54
N ASP A 39 15.66 -0.52 -0.15
CA ASP A 39 16.00 -0.20 -1.54
C ASP A 39 14.75 -0.01 -2.40
N ARG A 40 14.52 1.24 -2.83
CA ARG A 40 13.46 1.56 -3.80
C ARG A 40 13.89 1.01 -5.15
N ASN A 41 13.59 -0.26 -5.41
CA ASN A 41 13.83 -0.91 -6.69
C ASN A 41 13.18 -0.08 -7.80
N VAL A 42 14.02 0.56 -8.63
CA VAL A 42 13.56 1.21 -9.86
C VAL A 42 13.39 0.12 -10.89
N TYR A 43 12.14 -0.25 -11.15
CA TYR A 43 11.80 -1.13 -12.25
C TYR A 43 11.93 -0.36 -13.57
N LYS A 44 12.68 -0.93 -14.51
CA LYS A 44 12.84 -0.42 -15.87
C LYS A 44 12.18 -1.41 -16.82
N GLY A 45 10.88 -1.23 -17.02
CA GLY A 45 10.06 -2.05 -17.90
C GLY A 45 10.11 -1.63 -19.36
N LYS A 46 9.34 -2.35 -20.18
CA LYS A 46 9.13 -2.09 -21.60
C LYS A 46 8.29 -0.84 -21.85
N PHE A 47 7.28 -0.61 -21.02
CA PHE A 47 6.30 0.47 -21.20
C PHE A 47 6.41 1.53 -20.08
N ILE A 48 6.97 1.20 -18.92
CA ILE A 48 7.18 2.15 -17.82
C ILE A 48 8.49 1.94 -17.06
N SER A 49 9.10 3.05 -16.65
CA SER A 49 10.17 3.06 -15.66
C SER A 49 9.66 3.72 -14.38
N THR A 50 9.59 2.97 -13.28
CA THR A 50 9.00 3.46 -12.03
C THR A 50 9.56 2.77 -10.80
N ARG A 51 9.38 3.40 -9.64
CA ARG A 51 9.75 2.78 -8.35
C ARG A 51 8.64 1.82 -7.94
N VAL A 52 9.04 0.59 -7.63
CA VAL A 52 8.12 -0.49 -7.23
C VAL A 52 8.53 -1.05 -5.87
N PRO A 53 7.57 -1.59 -5.09
CA PRO A 53 7.89 -2.21 -3.80
C PRO A 53 8.73 -3.49 -3.95
N LYS A 54 8.63 -4.16 -5.11
CA LYS A 54 9.37 -5.38 -5.48
C LYS A 54 9.29 -5.56 -7.00
N MET A 55 10.06 -6.50 -7.55
CA MET A 55 10.01 -6.78 -8.99
C MET A 55 8.62 -7.28 -9.42
N PRO A 56 8.01 -6.73 -10.48
CA PRO A 56 6.76 -7.23 -11.03
C PRO A 56 6.99 -8.59 -11.70
N ILE A 57 5.97 -9.44 -11.64
CA ILE A 57 5.96 -10.74 -12.33
C ILE A 57 5.56 -10.60 -13.81
N ASP A 58 4.90 -9.49 -14.17
CA ASP A 58 4.50 -9.19 -15.53
C ASP A 58 4.26 -7.68 -15.72
N GLU A 59 4.36 -7.25 -16.97
CA GLU A 59 4.07 -5.89 -17.42
C GLU A 59 3.31 -5.96 -18.75
N PHE A 60 2.14 -5.33 -18.82
CA PHE A 60 1.32 -5.32 -20.02
C PHE A 60 0.52 -4.03 -20.17
N GLN A 61 0.04 -3.77 -21.39
CA GLN A 61 -0.87 -2.66 -21.69
C GLN A 61 -2.27 -3.16 -21.99
N HIS A 62 -3.29 -2.43 -21.52
CA HIS A 62 -4.68 -2.72 -21.82
C HIS A 62 -5.56 -1.47 -21.61
N GLU A 63 -6.45 -1.15 -22.54
CA GLU A 63 -7.37 0.00 -22.45
C GLU A 63 -6.70 1.33 -22.06
N GLY A 64 -5.51 1.59 -22.61
CA GLY A 64 -4.74 2.81 -22.32
C GLY A 64 -4.08 2.85 -20.93
N TRP A 65 -4.09 1.73 -20.20
CA TRP A 65 -3.33 1.55 -18.98
C TRP A 65 -2.03 0.81 -19.25
N THR A 66 -0.95 1.24 -18.60
CA THR A 66 0.22 0.38 -18.37
C THR A 66 0.06 -0.27 -17.00
N ILE A 67 0.13 -1.60 -16.96
CA ILE A 67 -0.21 -2.40 -15.78
C ILE A 67 1.01 -3.21 -15.36
N LEU A 68 1.41 -3.04 -14.09
CA LEU A 68 2.41 -3.90 -13.45
C LEU A 68 1.70 -4.89 -12.54
N ALA A 69 1.98 -6.18 -12.74
CA ALA A 69 1.45 -7.25 -11.91
C ALA A 69 2.47 -7.73 -10.90
N PHE A 70 2.01 -8.03 -9.70
CA PHE A 70 2.82 -8.49 -8.58
C PHE A 70 2.16 -9.71 -7.95
N ALA A 71 2.97 -10.61 -7.39
CA ALA A 71 2.50 -11.79 -6.66
C ALA A 71 3.16 -11.86 -5.27
N ASP A 72 2.37 -12.08 -4.22
CA ASP A 72 2.86 -12.49 -2.90
C ASP A 72 2.29 -13.85 -2.54
N THR A 73 3.18 -14.77 -2.16
CA THR A 73 2.77 -16.04 -1.56
C THR A 73 2.33 -15.77 -0.13
N VAL A 74 1.06 -16.05 0.19
CA VAL A 74 0.52 -15.89 1.54
C VAL A 74 0.47 -17.20 2.30
N SER A 75 0.17 -18.28 1.58
CA SER A 75 0.26 -19.65 2.07
C SER A 75 0.70 -20.56 0.93
N LYS A 76 0.93 -21.85 1.21
CA LYS A 76 1.21 -22.84 0.15
C LYS A 76 0.06 -22.97 -0.87
N GLU A 77 -1.14 -22.55 -0.49
CA GLU A 77 -2.37 -22.80 -1.26
C GLU A 77 -2.93 -21.53 -1.91
N PHE A 78 -2.42 -20.34 -1.55
CA PHE A 78 -2.92 -19.08 -2.09
C PHE A 78 -1.82 -18.06 -2.38
N ILE A 79 -1.86 -17.55 -3.61
CA ILE A 79 -1.02 -16.47 -4.11
C ILE A 79 -1.91 -15.22 -4.22
N LYS A 80 -1.55 -14.15 -3.51
CA LYS A 80 -2.17 -12.84 -3.69
C LYS A 80 -1.58 -12.16 -4.91
N TYR A 81 -2.44 -11.68 -5.79
CA TYR A 81 -2.06 -10.87 -6.94
C TYR A 81 -2.44 -9.40 -6.73
N TYR A 82 -1.56 -8.50 -7.15
CA TYR A 82 -1.74 -7.06 -7.04
C TYR A 82 -1.38 -6.42 -8.37
N PHE A 83 -2.15 -5.42 -8.79
CA PHE A 83 -1.99 -4.74 -10.06
C PHE A 83 -1.92 -3.24 -9.83
N TYR A 84 -0.82 -2.62 -10.26
CA TYR A 84 -0.69 -1.17 -10.26
C TYR A 84 -0.97 -0.66 -11.67
N LEU A 85 -1.96 0.20 -11.78
CA LEU A 85 -2.41 0.76 -13.05
C LEU A 85 -1.88 2.18 -13.18
N TYR A 86 -1.15 2.41 -14.27
CA TYR A 86 -0.51 3.67 -14.60
C TYR A 86 -1.12 4.31 -15.84
N LYS A 87 -1.29 5.63 -15.78
CA LYS A 87 -1.49 6.51 -16.93
C LYS A 87 -0.50 7.66 -16.82
N ASP A 88 0.08 8.06 -17.94
CA ASP A 88 1.07 9.15 -18.02
C ASP A 88 2.19 9.01 -16.98
N SER A 89 2.69 7.77 -16.80
CA SER A 89 3.70 7.39 -15.80
C SER A 89 3.33 7.57 -14.32
N LYS A 90 2.08 7.93 -14.02
CA LYS A 90 1.57 8.07 -12.65
C LYS A 90 0.71 6.86 -12.27
N LYS A 91 0.98 6.25 -11.12
CA LYS A 91 0.09 5.22 -10.54
C LYS A 91 -1.20 5.90 -10.14
N LEU A 92 -2.32 5.50 -10.74
CA LEU A 92 -3.63 6.06 -10.43
C LEU A 92 -4.52 5.08 -9.66
N ARG A 93 -4.38 3.78 -9.93
CA ARG A 93 -5.24 2.76 -9.34
C ARG A 93 -4.43 1.57 -8.87
N GLU A 94 -5.02 0.87 -7.90
CA GLU A 94 -4.50 -0.37 -7.39
C GLU A 94 -5.64 -1.37 -7.29
N ILE A 95 -5.45 -2.54 -7.88
CA ILE A 95 -6.43 -3.61 -7.88
C ILE A 95 -5.77 -4.84 -7.26
N ARG A 96 -6.45 -5.49 -6.31
CA ARG A 96 -5.93 -6.64 -5.58
C ARG A 96 -6.89 -7.81 -5.65
N LEU A 97 -6.31 -9.01 -5.69
CA LEU A 97 -7.02 -10.24 -5.38
C LEU A 97 -6.96 -10.45 -3.86
N GLU A 98 -8.12 -10.42 -3.21
CA GLU A 98 -8.26 -10.63 -1.77
C GLU A 98 -9.21 -11.78 -1.48
N GLU A 99 -8.89 -12.60 -0.49
CA GLU A 99 -9.80 -13.61 0.04
C GLU A 99 -10.85 -12.94 0.94
N GLY A 100 -12.13 -13.25 0.70
CA GLY A 100 -13.25 -12.80 1.53
C GLY A 100 -13.61 -13.81 2.61
N SER A 101 -14.43 -13.38 3.55
CA SER A 101 -14.89 -14.23 4.67
C SER A 101 -15.75 -15.42 4.25
N ASP A 102 -16.27 -15.42 3.02
CA ASP A 102 -17.13 -16.46 2.47
C ASP A 102 -16.36 -17.50 1.62
N ALA A 103 -15.05 -17.63 1.83
CA ALA A 103 -14.15 -18.52 1.10
C ALA A 103 -14.11 -18.26 -0.42
N LYS A 104 -14.51 -17.07 -0.86
CA LYS A 104 -14.37 -16.60 -2.23
C LYS A 104 -13.22 -15.61 -2.36
N PHE A 105 -12.73 -15.44 -3.59
CA PHE A 105 -11.65 -14.52 -3.90
C PHE A 105 -12.17 -13.37 -4.77
N TYR A 106 -11.89 -12.15 -4.35
CA TYR A 106 -12.42 -10.93 -4.93
C TYR A 106 -11.28 -10.15 -5.58
N LEU A 107 -11.39 -9.91 -6.88
CA LEU A 107 -10.53 -8.95 -7.57
C LEU A 107 -11.19 -7.58 -7.47
N LYS A 108 -10.61 -6.67 -6.69
CA LYS A 108 -11.24 -5.37 -6.40
C LYS A 108 -10.24 -4.22 -6.32
N GLU A 109 -10.73 -3.02 -6.59
CA GLU A 109 -9.97 -1.77 -6.43
C GLU A 109 -9.79 -1.43 -4.94
N VAL A 110 -8.61 -0.92 -4.60
CA VAL A 110 -8.20 -0.65 -3.22
C VAL A 110 -7.64 0.76 -3.12
N GLY A 111 -7.97 1.46 -2.04
CA GLY A 111 -7.54 2.86 -1.82
C GLY A 111 -8.32 3.91 -2.62
N GLY A 112 -9.35 3.50 -3.38
CA GLY A 112 -10.35 4.38 -3.99
C GLY A 112 -11.65 4.42 -3.20
N SER A 113 -12.49 5.44 -3.44
CA SER A 113 -13.80 5.61 -2.78
C SER A 113 -14.84 4.55 -3.18
N SER A 114 -14.62 3.81 -4.26
CA SER A 114 -15.63 2.92 -4.86
C SER A 114 -15.58 1.48 -4.37
N GLY A 115 -14.44 0.99 -3.83
CA GLY A 115 -14.27 -0.42 -3.45
C GLY A 115 -14.66 -1.42 -4.55
N LYS A 116 -14.56 -1.01 -5.82
CA LYS A 116 -15.20 -1.69 -6.95
C LYS A 116 -14.68 -3.12 -7.10
N VAL A 117 -15.59 -4.07 -7.20
CA VAL A 117 -15.30 -5.47 -7.52
C VAL A 117 -15.34 -5.68 -9.03
N PHE A 118 -14.25 -6.20 -9.60
CA PHE A 118 -14.14 -6.55 -11.01
C PHE A 118 -14.56 -7.98 -11.28
N SER A 119 -14.22 -8.90 -10.37
CA SER A 119 -14.53 -10.33 -10.52
C SER A 119 -14.54 -11.02 -9.16
N VAL A 120 -15.23 -12.15 -9.11
CA VAL A 120 -15.31 -13.05 -7.95
C VAL A 120 -15.01 -14.46 -8.42
N PHE A 121 -14.13 -15.15 -7.70
CA PHE A 121 -13.73 -16.53 -7.97
C PHE A 121 -14.16 -17.43 -6.81
N ALA A 122 -14.70 -18.60 -7.14
CA ALA A 122 -15.15 -19.58 -6.15
C ALA A 122 -14.03 -20.45 -5.57
N ALA A 123 -12.83 -20.40 -6.17
CA ALA A 123 -11.64 -21.13 -5.76
C ALA A 123 -10.39 -20.26 -6.03
N PRO A 124 -9.23 -20.56 -5.43
CA PRO A 124 -8.00 -19.82 -5.68
C PRO A 124 -7.68 -19.75 -7.18
N PRO A 125 -7.74 -18.57 -7.82
CA PRO A 125 -7.54 -18.46 -9.25
C PRO A 125 -6.06 -18.44 -9.61
N MET A 126 -5.71 -19.01 -10.77
CA MET A 126 -4.37 -18.85 -11.34
C MET A 126 -4.18 -17.44 -11.89
N TYR A 127 -2.92 -16.99 -11.97
CA TYR A 127 -2.54 -15.67 -12.48
C TYR A 127 -3.25 -15.28 -13.80
N GLU A 128 -3.23 -16.14 -14.81
CA GLU A 128 -3.83 -15.83 -16.12
C GLU A 128 -5.34 -15.59 -16.03
N ALA A 129 -6.06 -16.34 -15.19
CA ALA A 129 -7.49 -16.12 -14.98
C ALA A 129 -7.78 -14.76 -14.32
N VAL A 130 -6.92 -14.34 -13.40
CA VAL A 130 -7.01 -13.03 -12.73
C VAL A 130 -6.69 -11.90 -13.72
N LYS A 131 -5.65 -12.08 -14.55
CA LYS A 131 -5.23 -11.14 -15.58
C LYS A 131 -6.33 -10.91 -16.62
N GLU A 132 -6.94 -11.97 -17.14
CA GLU A 132 -8.04 -11.84 -18.12
C GLU A 132 -9.31 -11.25 -17.51
N SER A 133 -9.61 -11.56 -16.24
CA SER A 133 -10.71 -10.94 -15.51
C SER A 133 -10.49 -9.44 -15.29
N LEU A 134 -9.25 -9.03 -14.96
CA LEU A 134 -8.87 -7.63 -14.86
C LEU A 134 -9.09 -6.90 -16.19
N LYS A 135 -8.59 -7.47 -17.29
CA LYS A 135 -8.75 -6.89 -18.62
C LYS A 135 -10.22 -6.71 -18.97
N THR A 136 -11.01 -7.77 -18.83
CA THR A 136 -12.46 -7.75 -19.07
C THR A 136 -13.14 -6.66 -18.27
N GLY A 137 -12.82 -6.56 -16.97
CA GLY A 137 -13.42 -5.56 -16.11
C GLY A 137 -13.02 -4.11 -16.45
N LEU A 138 -11.80 -3.87 -16.94
CA LEU A 138 -11.37 -2.57 -17.46
C LEU A 138 -12.04 -2.22 -18.81
N LEU A 139 -12.25 -3.20 -19.68
CA LEU A 139 -12.96 -3.02 -20.95
C LEU A 139 -14.42 -2.60 -20.72
N LEU A 140 -15.10 -3.23 -19.75
CA LEU A 140 -16.48 -2.89 -19.37
C LEU A 140 -16.59 -1.47 -18.81
N GLU A 141 -15.55 -0.93 -18.15
CA GLU A 141 -15.54 0.46 -17.68
C GLU A 141 -15.47 1.48 -18.82
N ARG A 142 -14.78 1.15 -19.91
CA ARG A 142 -14.67 2.03 -21.08
C ARG A 142 -15.95 2.08 -21.90
N THR A 143 -16.85 1.11 -21.70
CA THR A 143 -18.14 1.06 -22.38
C THR A 143 -19.21 1.60 -21.44
N PRO A 144 -19.32 2.93 -21.22
CA PRO A 144 -20.54 3.45 -20.61
C PRO A 144 -21.66 3.07 -21.56
N GLY A 145 -22.71 2.42 -21.04
CA GLY A 145 -23.79 1.89 -21.86
C GLY A 145 -24.21 2.89 -22.92
N GLN A 146 -24.02 2.53 -24.19
CA GLN A 146 -24.82 3.10 -25.27
C GLN A 146 -26.26 2.68 -24.98
N LYS A 147 -26.99 3.52 -24.26
CA LYS A 147 -28.44 3.53 -24.18
C LYS A 147 -28.90 4.97 -24.42
#